data_AF-A0AB34FBX5-F1
#
_entry.id   AF-A0AB34FBX5-F1
#
_cell.length_a   1.000
_cell.length_b   1.000
_cell.length_c   1.000
_cell.angle_alpha   90.00
_cell.angle_beta   90.00
_cell.angle_gamma   90.00
#
_symmetry.space_group_name_H-M   'P 1'
#
loop_
_entity.id
_entity.type
_entity.pdbx_description
1 polymer ?
#
loop_
_entity_poly.entity_id
_entity_poly.type
_entity_poly.pdbx_seq_one_letter_code
_entity_poly.pdbx_strand_id
1 'polypeptide(L)'
;MDRARITKGTKVSLLTATMPTTPADALHLGAGTQCDLPGVMMEEKHVRELVAGTIPVEALPSPSVALVIDKMRDCSIAHFACHGSTDHADPSNSGLILQRQDDHGLKQDRLTVRRVSELSLAGAHIA
;
A
#
# COMPACT_ATOMS: atom_id res chain seq x y z
N MET A 1 -2.79 -5.23 28.41
CA MET A 1 -2.14 -4.56 27.27
C MET A 1 -0.81 -5.27 27.05
N ASP A 2 -0.80 -6.30 26.22
CA ASP A 2 0.43 -6.98 25.82
C ASP A 2 1.20 -6.09 24.84
N ARG A 3 2.39 -5.66 25.23
CA ARG A 3 3.34 -5.02 24.31
C ARG A 3 3.95 -6.08 23.42
N ALA A 4 3.92 -5.86 22.11
CA ALA A 4 4.63 -6.71 21.15
C ALA A 4 6.10 -6.84 21.57
N ARG A 5 6.55 -8.07 21.80
CA ARG A 5 7.93 -8.40 22.16
C ARG A 5 8.63 -8.83 20.89
N ILE A 6 9.67 -8.09 20.49
CA ILE A 6 10.54 -8.52 19.39
C ILE A 6 11.23 -9.81 19.84
N THR A 7 10.78 -10.95 19.28
CA THR A 7 11.44 -12.24 19.50
C THR A 7 12.71 -12.28 18.66
N LYS A 8 13.84 -12.48 19.34
CA LYS A 8 15.18 -12.60 18.75
C LYS A 8 15.17 -13.77 17.77
N GLY A 9 14.95 -13.50 16.47
CA GLY A 9 14.90 -14.52 15.41
C GLY A 9 14.00 -14.22 14.22
N THR A 10 13.07 -13.27 14.30
CA THR A 10 12.22 -12.92 13.14
C THR A 10 12.98 -12.01 12.19
N LYS A 11 13.22 -12.46 10.95
CA LYS A 11 13.83 -11.65 9.89
C LYS A 11 12.79 -10.61 9.44
N VAL A 12 12.94 -9.38 9.94
CA VAL A 12 12.06 -8.26 9.57
C VAL A 12 12.35 -7.84 8.13
N SER A 13 11.30 -7.56 7.35
CA SER A 13 11.38 -7.02 6.00
C SER A 13 10.32 -5.93 5.81
N LEU A 14 10.63 -4.94 4.97
CA LEU A 14 9.76 -3.81 4.66
C LEU A 14 9.34 -3.86 3.18
N LEU A 15 8.05 -3.79 2.92
CA LEU A 15 7.47 -3.55 1.60
C LEU A 15 7.14 -2.05 1.48
N THR A 16 7.56 -1.41 0.40
CA THR A 16 7.12 -0.05 0.05
C THR A 16 6.29 -0.09 -1.23
N ALA A 17 5.07 0.44 -1.20
CA ALA A 17 4.20 0.56 -2.36
C ALA A 17 3.95 2.04 -2.66
N THR A 18 4.38 2.48 -3.83
CA THR A 18 4.39 3.90 -4.22
C THR A 18 3.49 4.16 -5.41
N MET A 19 2.70 5.23 -5.38
CA MET A 19 1.83 5.67 -6.48
C MET A 19 2.06 7.16 -6.76
N PRO A 20 3.13 7.53 -7.50
CA PRO A 20 3.40 8.93 -7.83
C PRO A 20 2.34 9.55 -8.76
N THR A 21 1.70 8.72 -9.58
CA THR A 21 0.56 9.09 -10.41
C THR A 21 -0.57 8.10 -10.16
N THR A 22 -1.81 8.51 -10.37
CA THR A 22 -2.97 7.62 -10.20
C THR A 22 -3.80 7.58 -11.48
N PRO A 23 -4.19 6.40 -11.99
CA PRO A 23 -5.06 6.32 -13.15
C PRO A 23 -6.37 7.09 -12.93
N ALA A 24 -6.91 7.67 -14.00
CA ALA A 24 -8.20 8.36 -13.93
C ALA A 24 -9.31 7.38 -13.49
N ASP A 25 -10.21 7.85 -12.62
CA ASP A 25 -11.39 7.09 -12.25
C ASP A 25 -12.45 7.21 -13.35
N ALA A 26 -12.61 6.16 -14.16
CA ALA A 26 -13.60 6.13 -15.23
C ALA A 26 -15.05 6.27 -14.73
N LEU A 27 -15.32 6.01 -13.43
CA LEU A 27 -16.65 6.11 -12.83
C LEU A 27 -16.98 7.51 -12.30
N HIS A 28 -15.97 8.38 -12.11
CA HIS A 28 -16.13 9.71 -11.54
C HIS A 28 -15.70 10.79 -12.55
N LEU A 29 -16.45 10.92 -13.65
CA LEU A 29 -16.30 11.99 -14.65
C LEU A 29 -16.49 13.43 -14.09
N GLY A 30 -16.74 13.60 -12.78
CA GLY A 30 -16.88 14.88 -12.09
C GLY A 30 -16.03 15.05 -10.82
N ALA A 31 -15.34 14.01 -10.34
CA ALA A 31 -14.29 14.18 -9.33
C ALA A 31 -12.98 14.36 -10.10
N GLY A 32 -12.38 15.55 -10.02
CA GLY A 32 -11.21 15.90 -10.82
C GLY A 32 -10.11 14.83 -10.77
N THR A 33 -9.32 14.75 -11.84
CA THR A 33 -8.11 13.91 -11.89
C THR A 33 -7.30 14.12 -10.62
N GLN A 34 -6.94 13.04 -9.94
CA GLN A 34 -6.08 13.11 -8.78
C GLN A 34 -4.75 13.75 -9.17
N CYS A 35 -4.31 14.74 -8.41
CA CYS A 35 -3.03 15.40 -8.66
C CYS A 35 -1.88 14.41 -8.47
N ASP A 36 -0.82 14.56 -9.26
CA ASP A 36 0.39 13.76 -9.05
C ASP A 36 0.96 13.99 -7.64
N LEU A 37 1.54 12.94 -7.06
CA LEU A 37 2.22 12.95 -5.77
C LEU A 37 3.74 12.76 -5.96
N PRO A 38 4.46 13.73 -6.56
CA PRO A 38 5.90 13.57 -6.80
C PRO A 38 6.71 13.40 -5.50
N GLY A 39 6.17 13.86 -4.37
CA GLY A 39 6.76 13.68 -3.04
C GLY A 39 6.89 12.21 -2.61
N VAL A 40 6.09 11.31 -3.17
CA VAL A 40 6.16 9.85 -2.90
C VAL A 40 7.54 9.29 -3.21
N MET A 41 8.20 9.77 -4.27
CA MET A 41 9.54 9.30 -4.63
C MET A 41 10.60 9.76 -3.62
N MET A 42 10.41 10.94 -3.02
CA MET A 42 11.28 11.43 -1.96
C MET A 42 11.05 10.66 -0.66
N GLU A 43 9.79 10.34 -0.34
CA GLU A 43 9.43 9.52 0.81
C GLU A 43 10.04 8.11 0.72
N GLU A 44 9.89 7.42 -0.42
CA GLU A 44 10.49 6.09 -0.65
C GLU A 44 12.01 6.12 -0.48
N LYS A 45 12.67 7.12 -1.06
CA LYS A 45 14.11 7.31 -0.92
C LYS A 45 14.52 7.47 0.55
N HIS A 46 13.88 8.38 1.28
CA HIS A 46 14.21 8.61 2.69
C HIS A 46 13.94 7.38 3.56
N VAL A 47 12.82 6.69 3.36
CA VAL A 47 12.50 5.45 4.08
C VAL A 47 13.57 4.40 3.82
N ARG A 48 13.97 4.19 2.57
CA ARG A 48 15.01 3.22 2.19
C ARG A 48 16.38 3.57 2.78
N GLU A 49 16.75 4.85 2.82
CA GLU A 49 17.98 5.32 3.45
C GLU A 49 17.99 5.09 4.97
N LEU A 50 16.86 5.32 5.65
CA LEU A 50 16.73 5.14 7.10
C LEU A 50 16.90 3.68 7.55
N VAL A 51 16.46 2.73 6.74
CA VAL A 51 16.52 1.29 7.10
C VAL A 51 17.66 0.53 6.42
N ALA A 52 18.47 1.22 5.62
CA ALA A 52 19.59 0.64 4.88
C ALA A 52 20.53 -0.15 5.79
N GLY A 53 20.93 -1.35 5.35
CA GLY A 53 21.83 -2.24 6.10
C GLY A 53 21.20 -2.94 7.31
N THR A 54 19.96 -2.62 7.67
CA THR A 54 19.26 -3.22 8.83
C THR A 54 18.06 -4.06 8.41
N ILE A 55 17.20 -3.51 7.53
CA ILE A 55 15.97 -4.17 7.08
C ILE A 55 15.99 -4.23 5.55
N PRO A 56 15.83 -5.42 4.92
CA PRO A 56 15.64 -5.50 3.48
C PRO A 56 14.34 -4.81 3.07
N VAL A 57 14.42 -4.00 2.02
CA VAL A 57 13.29 -3.24 1.46
C VAL A 57 12.94 -3.80 0.08
N GLU A 58 11.68 -4.19 -0.10
CA GLU A 58 11.10 -4.49 -1.41
C GLU A 58 10.26 -3.30 -1.87
N ALA A 59 10.64 -2.69 -3.00
CA ALA A 59 9.94 -1.54 -3.55
C ALA A 59 9.04 -1.95 -4.71
N LEU A 60 7.76 -1.54 -4.64
CA LEU A 60 6.74 -1.78 -5.63
C LEU A 60 6.23 -0.45 -6.20
N PRO A 61 6.76 0.00 -7.35
CA PRO A 61 6.27 1.20 -8.02
C PRO A 61 4.98 0.91 -8.79
N SER A 62 3.99 1.74 -8.54
CA SER A 62 2.65 1.69 -9.12
C SER A 62 2.03 0.28 -9.19
N PRO A 63 1.90 -0.44 -8.06
CA PRO A 63 1.52 -1.84 -8.06
C PRO A 63 0.00 -2.04 -8.15
N SER A 64 -0.40 -3.30 -8.36
CA SER A 64 -1.79 -3.74 -8.18
C SER A 64 -2.05 -4.23 -6.76
N VAL A 65 -3.33 -4.28 -6.39
CA VAL A 65 -3.74 -4.82 -5.09
C VAL A 65 -3.33 -6.29 -4.97
N ALA A 66 -3.48 -7.06 -6.05
CA ALA A 66 -3.08 -8.45 -6.08
C ALA A 66 -1.58 -8.62 -5.81
N LEU A 67 -0.72 -7.83 -6.46
CA LEU A 67 0.73 -7.88 -6.26
C LEU A 67 1.10 -7.45 -4.84
N VAL A 68 0.49 -6.38 -4.32
CA VAL A 68 0.72 -5.93 -2.94
C VAL A 68 0.34 -7.02 -1.95
N ILE A 69 -0.84 -7.63 -2.07
CA ILE A 69 -1.31 -8.67 -1.14
C ILE A 69 -0.38 -9.88 -1.17
N ASP A 70 0.09 -10.28 -2.34
CA ASP A 70 1.05 -11.38 -2.50
C ASP A 70 2.34 -11.08 -1.71
N LYS A 71 2.92 -9.90 -1.89
CA LYS A 71 4.14 -9.47 -1.19
C LYS A 71 3.94 -9.18 0.30
N MET A 72 2.75 -8.74 0.71
CA MET A 72 2.44 -8.51 2.11
C MET A 72 2.53 -9.77 2.96
N ARG A 73 2.35 -10.96 2.37
CA ARG A 73 2.47 -12.26 3.07
C ARG A 73 3.90 -12.57 3.50
N ASP A 74 4.88 -12.03 2.79
CA ASP A 74 6.31 -12.30 3.00
C ASP A 74 7.02 -11.14 3.72
N CYS A 75 6.29 -10.04 4.01
CA CYS A 75 6.84 -8.85 4.66
C CYS A 75 6.34 -8.67 6.10
N SER A 76 7.16 -8.04 6.94
CA SER A 76 6.78 -7.71 8.32
C SER A 76 6.09 -6.35 8.44
N ILE A 77 6.43 -5.42 7.54
CA ILE A 77 5.92 -4.05 7.53
C ILE A 77 5.59 -3.70 6.08
N ALA A 78 4.42 -3.11 5.85
CA ALA A 78 4.06 -2.53 4.55
C ALA A 78 3.87 -1.01 4.73
N HIS A 79 4.60 -0.22 3.94
CA HIS A 79 4.50 1.23 3.88
C HIS A 79 3.90 1.64 2.54
N PHE A 80 2.83 2.43 2.59
CA PHE A 80 2.10 2.89 1.43
C PHE A 80 2.22 4.40 1.29
N ALA A 81 2.70 4.85 0.14
CA ALA A 81 2.79 6.26 -0.22
C ALA A 81 1.96 6.47 -1.50
N CYS A 82 0.68 6.78 -1.34
CA CYS A 82 -0.33 6.82 -2.40
C CYS A 82 -1.57 7.63 -1.98
N HIS A 83 -2.55 7.74 -2.89
CA HIS A 83 -3.84 8.36 -2.57
C HIS A 83 -4.71 7.48 -1.67
N GLY A 84 -5.40 8.15 -0.75
CA GLY A 84 -6.45 7.57 0.08
C GLY A 84 -7.84 7.82 -0.48
N SER A 85 -8.61 6.75 -0.56
CA SER A 85 -10.06 6.65 -0.58
C SER A 85 -10.77 6.82 0.77
N THR A 86 -11.58 7.86 1.00
CA THR A 86 -12.55 7.86 2.12
C THR A 86 -13.97 7.58 1.62
N ASP A 87 -14.66 6.66 2.30
CA ASP A 87 -16.11 6.44 2.24
C ASP A 87 -16.69 6.78 3.62
N HIS A 88 -17.45 7.87 3.70
CA HIS A 88 -18.02 8.38 4.95
C HIS A 88 -19.26 7.59 5.41
N ALA A 89 -19.91 6.85 4.52
CA ALA A 89 -21.10 6.06 4.85
C ALA A 89 -20.72 4.66 5.35
N ASP A 90 -19.70 4.06 4.74
CA ASP A 90 -19.14 2.77 5.14
C ASP A 90 -17.61 2.85 5.20
N PRO A 91 -17.03 3.10 6.39
CA PRO A 91 -15.58 3.18 6.57
C PRO A 91 -14.82 1.94 6.09
N SER A 92 -15.46 0.77 6.02
CA SER A 92 -14.82 -0.46 5.53
C SER A 92 -14.54 -0.42 4.01
N ASN A 93 -15.22 0.46 3.26
CA ASN A 93 -14.97 0.72 1.83
C ASN A 93 -13.94 1.83 1.59
N SER A 94 -13.52 2.56 2.63
CA SER A 94 -12.34 3.40 2.58
C SER A 94 -11.12 2.54 2.25
N GLY A 95 -10.08 3.13 1.65
CA GLY A 95 -8.94 2.34 1.21
C GLY A 95 -7.84 3.13 0.54
N LEU A 96 -6.82 2.42 0.07
CA LEU A 96 -5.73 2.99 -0.70
C LEU A 96 -5.96 2.75 -2.19
N ILE A 97 -5.58 3.73 -3.01
CA ILE A 97 -5.73 3.67 -4.46
C ILE A 97 -4.39 3.25 -5.08
N LEU A 98 -4.44 2.10 -5.73
CA LEU A 98 -3.37 1.47 -6.48
C LEU A 98 -3.78 1.40 -7.97
N GLN A 99 -3.04 0.68 -8.81
CA GLN A 99 -3.39 0.49 -10.21
C GLN A 99 -3.37 -0.96 -10.65
N ARG A 100 -4.19 -1.28 -11.65
CA ARG A 100 -4.09 -2.53 -12.39
C ARG A 100 -4.18 -2.25 -13.88
N GLN A 101 -3.56 -3.10 -14.68
CA GLN A 101 -3.69 -3.10 -16.13
C GLN A 101 -4.74 -4.13 -16.52
N ASP A 102 -5.67 -3.75 -17.42
CA ASP A 102 -6.51 -4.69 -18.15
C ASP A 102 -6.50 -4.39 -19.66
N ASP A 103 -7.32 -5.11 -20.42
CA ASP A 103 -7.43 -4.99 -21.88
C ASP A 103 -7.85 -3.57 -22.34
N HIS A 104 -8.40 -2.76 -21.44
CA HIS A 104 -8.85 -1.40 -21.71
C HIS A 104 -7.93 -0.31 -21.15
N GLY A 105 -6.77 -0.68 -20.57
CA GLY A 105 -5.77 0.27 -20.08
C GLY A 105 -5.51 0.18 -18.57
N LEU A 106 -4.87 1.22 -18.04
CA LEU A 106 -4.63 1.39 -16.61
C LEU A 106 -5.92 1.83 -15.92
N LYS A 107 -6.28 1.13 -14.84
CA LYS A 107 -7.45 1.44 -14.00
C LYS A 107 -7.04 1.48 -12.55
N GLN A 108 -7.81 2.24 -11.76
CA GLN A 108 -7.68 2.20 -10.31
C GLN A 108 -7.99 0.80 -9.78
N ASP A 109 -7.17 0.35 -8.83
CA ASP A 109 -7.38 -0.86 -8.06
C ASP A 109 -7.36 -0.48 -6.57
N ARG A 110 -8.31 -0.97 -5.78
CA ARG A 110 -8.54 -0.45 -4.44
C ARG A 110 -8.25 -1.49 -3.37
N LEU A 111 -7.33 -1.14 -2.47
CA LEU A 111 -7.07 -1.91 -1.25
C LEU A 111 -7.95 -1.32 -0.13
N THR A 112 -9.16 -1.84 0.03
CA THR A 112 -10.11 -1.36 1.05
C THR A 112 -9.74 -1.87 2.44
N VAL A 113 -10.15 -1.15 3.48
CA VAL A 113 -10.03 -1.58 4.89
C VAL A 113 -10.66 -2.95 5.08
N ARG A 114 -11.84 -3.19 4.47
CA ARG A 114 -12.48 -4.51 4.46
C ARG A 114 -11.54 -5.59 3.91
N ARG A 115 -10.95 -5.37 2.73
CA ARG A 115 -10.02 -6.32 2.13
C ARG A 115 -8.84 -6.59 3.04
N VAL A 116 -8.21 -5.56 3.61
CA VAL A 116 -7.08 -5.76 4.54
C VAL A 116 -7.51 -6.55 5.78
N SER A 117 -8.70 -6.28 6.34
CA SER A 117 -9.24 -7.01 7.49
C SER A 117 -9.55 -8.48 7.19
N GLU A 118 -9.88 -8.81 5.94
CA GLU A 118 -10.13 -10.18 5.48
C GLU A 118 -8.83 -10.95 5.17
N LEU A 119 -7.68 -10.25 5.08
CA LEU A 119 -6.39 -10.89 4.88
C LEU A 119 -5.95 -11.61 6.17
N SER A 120 -5.95 -12.93 6.12
CA SER A 120 -5.26 -13.75 7.12
C SER A 120 -3.77 -13.78 6.82
N LEU A 121 -3.03 -12.75 7.26
CA LEU A 121 -1.58 -12.71 7.20
C LEU A 121 -1.02 -13.22 8.53
N ALA A 122 -0.28 -14.34 8.50
CA ALA A 122 0.28 -14.93 9.70
C ALA A 122 1.28 -13.97 10.37
N GLY A 123 0.87 -13.35 11.48
CA GLY A 123 1.69 -12.42 12.25
C GLY A 123 1.67 -10.96 11.78
N ALA A 124 0.80 -10.58 10.83
CA ALA A 124 0.58 -9.17 10.54
C ALA A 124 -0.49 -8.59 11.47
N HIS A 125 -0.26 -7.38 11.95
CA HIS A 125 -1.21 -6.62 12.75
C HIS A 125 -1.52 -5.30 12.06
N ILE A 126 -2.81 -4.97 11.94
CA ILE A 126 -3.25 -3.62 11.63
C ILE A 126 -3.46 -2.95 12.99
N ALA A 127 -2.68 -1.90 13.27
CA ALA A 127 -2.77 -1.13 14.52
C ALA A 127 -3.34 0.26 14.23
#